data_AF-L8HUN7-F1
#
_entry.id   AF-L8HUN7-F1
#
_cell.length_a   1.000
_cell.length_b   1.000
_cell.length_c   1.000
_cell.angle_alpha   90.00
_cell.angle_beta   90.00
_cell.angle_gamma   90.00
#
_symmetry.space_group_name_H-M   'P 1'
#
loop_
_entity.id
_entity.type
_entity.pdbx_description
1 polymer ?
#
loop_
_entity_poly.entity_id
_entity_poly.type
_entity_poly.pdbx_seq_one_letter_code
_entity_poly.pdbx_strand_id
1 'polypeptide(L)'
;RFFTELEARHQNNIFIEDISDIVEKHTTSTFDPYVKYCTNEVYQQRTLQKLLATNPSFKEVLSRIESHEDCRNLPMISFLILPMQRVTRLPLLMDTICQKTPKDSPKYEVCKRALKEVSKLVRLCNEGARKMERTEMMYTINSQLEFKIKPFPLVSSSRWLVKRGELTAYVEDTVLFSKRTSKQQVYFFLFNDVLIITKKKSEESYNVNDYSLRDQLLVESCDSEELNSSPGKNSSTMLYSRQNSASHLFTLTVLSNHANEKVEMLLGAETQSERARWITALGHSSGKQPPDRTSLTQVEIIRSFTAKQPDELSLQVADVVLIYQRVSDGWYEGERLRDGERGWFPMECAKEITCQATIDKNVERMGRLLGLETNV
;
A
#
# COMPACT_ATOMS: atom_id res chain seq x y z
N ARG A 1 -0.69 33.35 -14.80
CA ARG A 1 0.71 33.53 -14.32
C ARG A 1 1.64 32.56 -15.04
N PHE A 2 1.72 31.28 -14.65
CA PHE A 2 2.60 30.31 -15.34
C PHE A 2 2.37 30.25 -16.86
N PHE A 3 1.12 30.05 -17.29
CA PHE A 3 0.77 30.03 -18.70
C PHE A 3 1.09 31.36 -19.42
N THR A 4 0.82 32.49 -18.75
CA THR A 4 1.11 33.83 -19.26
C THR A 4 2.62 34.05 -19.52
N GLU A 5 3.50 33.56 -18.64
CA GLU A 5 4.95 33.66 -18.83
C GLU A 5 5.44 32.75 -19.97
N LEU A 6 4.85 31.55 -20.12
CA LEU A 6 5.12 30.67 -21.25
C LEU A 6 4.68 31.28 -22.59
N GLU A 7 3.47 31.86 -22.64
CA GLU A 7 2.97 32.55 -23.83
C GLU A 7 3.83 33.77 -24.18
N ALA A 8 4.25 34.56 -23.19
CA ALA A 8 5.14 35.69 -23.42
C ALA A 8 6.49 35.24 -24.04
N ARG A 9 7.06 34.11 -23.57
CA ARG A 9 8.28 33.55 -24.15
C ARG A 9 8.08 33.12 -25.61
N HIS A 10 6.94 32.50 -25.91
CA HIS A 10 6.57 32.11 -27.27
C HIS A 10 6.30 33.31 -28.19
N GLN A 11 5.68 34.37 -27.68
CA GLN A 11 5.43 35.61 -28.44
C GLN A 11 6.72 36.38 -28.73
N ASN A 12 7.70 36.35 -27.82
CA ASN A 12 9.00 36.99 -28.02
C ASN A 12 9.85 36.29 -29.09
N ASN A 13 9.77 34.97 -29.21
CA ASN A 13 10.47 34.20 -30.23
C ASN A 13 9.71 32.92 -30.58
N ILE A 14 9.46 32.73 -31.88
CA ILE A 14 8.84 31.51 -32.43
C ILE A 14 9.70 30.27 -32.11
N PHE A 15 11.02 30.45 -32.08
CA PHE A 15 11.95 29.41 -31.62
C PHE A 15 12.17 29.53 -30.11
N ILE A 16 11.48 28.67 -29.34
CA ILE A 16 11.64 28.59 -27.90
C ILE A 16 12.91 27.79 -27.59
N GLU A 17 13.94 28.50 -27.12
CA GLU A 17 15.22 27.86 -26.79
C GLU A 17 15.18 27.06 -25.47
N ASP A 18 14.48 27.56 -24.46
CA ASP A 18 14.32 26.94 -23.14
C ASP A 18 13.12 27.54 -22.38
N ILE A 19 12.49 26.71 -21.55
CA ILE A 19 11.41 27.07 -20.61
C ILE A 19 11.69 26.59 -19.18
N SER A 20 12.82 25.93 -18.96
CA SER A 20 13.18 25.29 -17.70
C SER A 20 13.23 26.32 -16.55
N ASP A 21 13.68 27.54 -16.83
CA ASP A 21 13.71 28.66 -15.89
C ASP A 21 12.31 29.03 -15.37
N ILE A 22 11.34 29.10 -16.28
CA ILE A 22 9.93 29.41 -15.96
C ILE A 22 9.34 28.28 -15.12
N VAL A 23 9.61 27.03 -15.49
CA VAL A 23 9.10 25.84 -14.78
C VAL A 23 9.69 25.75 -13.36
N GLU A 24 11.02 25.91 -13.20
CA GLU A 24 11.71 25.90 -11.90
C GLU A 24 11.14 26.98 -10.98
N LYS A 25 11.03 28.22 -11.48
CA LYS A 25 10.47 29.36 -10.74
C LYS A 25 9.04 29.10 -10.27
N HIS A 26 8.16 28.65 -11.15
CA HIS A 26 6.75 28.48 -10.79
C HIS A 26 6.50 27.30 -9.86
N THR A 27 7.28 26.22 -10.02
CA THR A 27 7.20 25.05 -9.17
C THR A 27 7.56 25.37 -7.73
N THR A 28 8.61 26.17 -7.53
CA THR A 28 9.10 26.54 -6.18
C THR A 28 8.26 27.62 -5.50
N SER A 29 7.61 28.51 -6.25
CA SER A 29 6.96 29.70 -5.69
C SER A 29 5.44 29.75 -5.80
N THR A 30 4.83 29.02 -6.74
CA THR A 30 3.40 29.19 -7.07
C THR A 30 2.58 27.91 -7.11
N PHE A 31 3.21 26.73 -7.09
CA PHE A 31 2.51 25.46 -7.26
C PHE A 31 2.07 24.78 -5.94
N ASP A 32 2.29 25.39 -4.78
CA ASP A 32 1.76 24.94 -3.48
C ASP A 32 0.25 24.59 -3.48
N PRO A 33 -0.64 25.31 -4.20
CA PRO A 33 -2.05 24.93 -4.29
C PRO A 33 -2.29 23.53 -4.88
N TYR A 34 -1.40 22.99 -5.72
CA TYR A 34 -1.51 21.61 -6.21
C TYR A 34 -1.40 20.63 -5.04
N VAL A 35 -0.46 20.85 -4.12
CA VAL A 35 -0.26 19.97 -2.95
C VAL A 35 -1.53 19.96 -2.10
N LYS A 36 -2.08 21.13 -1.78
CA LYS A 36 -3.32 21.26 -1.00
C LYS A 36 -4.51 20.60 -1.69
N TYR A 37 -4.67 20.81 -3.00
CA TYR A 37 -5.77 20.24 -3.75
C TYR A 37 -5.68 18.72 -3.83
N CYS A 38 -4.51 18.19 -4.24
CA CYS A 38 -4.27 16.76 -4.39
C CYS A 38 -4.34 16.01 -3.06
N THR A 39 -3.87 16.63 -1.97
CA THR A 39 -4.01 16.06 -0.61
C THR A 39 -5.46 15.78 -0.27
N ASN A 40 -6.38 16.64 -0.69
CA ASN A 40 -7.81 16.52 -0.38
C ASN A 40 -8.62 15.81 -1.48
N GLU A 41 -7.97 15.23 -2.48
CA GLU A 41 -8.66 14.65 -3.65
C GLU A 41 -9.66 13.56 -3.22
N VAL A 42 -9.22 12.61 -2.38
CA VAL A 42 -10.08 11.52 -1.88
C VAL A 42 -11.31 12.07 -1.14
N TYR A 43 -11.13 13.12 -0.34
CA TYR A 43 -12.24 13.77 0.36
C TYR A 43 -13.24 14.41 -0.62
N GLN A 44 -12.75 15.04 -1.68
CA GLN A 44 -13.61 15.61 -2.73
C GLN A 44 -14.42 14.51 -3.44
N GLN A 45 -13.79 13.40 -3.80
CA GLN A 45 -14.47 12.28 -4.46
C GLN A 45 -15.57 11.67 -3.58
N ARG A 46 -15.27 11.40 -2.31
CA ARG A 46 -16.27 10.89 -1.34
C ARG A 46 -17.40 11.87 -1.12
N THR A 47 -17.09 13.16 -0.99
CA THR A 47 -18.12 14.20 -0.82
C THR A 47 -19.04 14.23 -2.03
N LEU A 48 -18.50 14.15 -3.25
CA LEU A 48 -19.28 14.06 -4.47
C LEU A 48 -20.17 12.80 -4.49
N GLN A 49 -19.61 11.63 -4.19
CA GLN A 49 -20.38 10.37 -4.12
C GLN A 49 -21.50 10.42 -3.08
N LYS A 50 -21.20 10.95 -1.88
CA LYS A 50 -22.19 11.14 -0.81
C LYS A 50 -23.31 12.05 -1.29
N LEU A 51 -22.99 13.22 -1.87
CA LEU A 51 -23.99 14.16 -2.37
C LEU A 51 -24.85 13.55 -3.48
N LEU A 52 -24.25 12.79 -4.40
CA LEU A 52 -24.98 12.07 -5.45
C LEU A 52 -25.94 11.00 -4.90
N ALA A 53 -25.58 10.37 -3.78
CA ALA A 53 -26.40 9.34 -3.13
C ALA A 53 -27.50 9.92 -2.22
N THR A 54 -27.22 11.01 -1.51
CA THR A 54 -28.11 11.53 -0.44
C THR A 54 -28.89 12.77 -0.85
N ASN A 55 -28.51 13.47 -1.93
CA ASN A 55 -29.12 14.74 -2.33
C ASN A 55 -29.61 14.71 -3.79
N PRO A 56 -30.90 14.39 -4.02
CA PRO A 56 -31.48 14.36 -5.37
C PRO A 56 -31.41 15.71 -6.12
N SER A 57 -31.60 16.82 -5.41
CA SER A 57 -31.55 18.16 -6.00
C SER A 57 -30.16 18.51 -6.52
N PHE A 58 -29.11 18.17 -5.76
CA PHE A 58 -27.73 18.29 -6.23
C PHE A 58 -27.47 17.44 -7.48
N LYS A 59 -27.94 16.19 -7.48
CA LYS A 59 -27.79 15.26 -8.61
C LYS A 59 -28.44 15.80 -9.89
N GLU A 60 -29.64 16.36 -9.79
CA GLU A 60 -30.36 16.95 -10.94
C GLU A 60 -29.60 18.15 -11.52
N VAL A 61 -29.18 19.09 -10.66
CA VAL A 61 -28.41 20.26 -11.09
C VAL A 61 -27.10 19.84 -11.74
N LEU A 62 -26.40 18.86 -11.16
CA LEU A 62 -25.14 18.36 -11.69
C LEU A 62 -25.34 17.71 -13.07
N SER A 63 -26.35 16.84 -13.20
CA SER A 63 -26.67 16.20 -14.48
C SER A 63 -26.97 17.22 -15.58
N ARG A 64 -27.64 18.33 -15.24
CA ARG A 64 -27.89 19.42 -16.19
C ARG A 64 -26.60 20.12 -16.60
N ILE A 65 -25.69 20.39 -15.67
CA ILE A 65 -24.38 20.99 -15.99
C ILE A 65 -23.55 20.05 -16.87
N GLU A 66 -23.49 18.76 -16.52
CA GLU A 66 -22.72 17.75 -17.27
C GLU A 66 -23.24 17.55 -18.72
N SER A 67 -24.52 17.87 -18.97
CA SER A 67 -25.12 17.84 -20.31
C SER A 67 -24.76 19.04 -21.20
N HIS A 68 -24.12 20.08 -20.64
CA HIS A 68 -23.70 21.25 -21.40
C HIS A 68 -22.57 20.90 -22.38
N GLU A 69 -22.56 21.51 -23.57
CA GLU A 69 -21.58 21.21 -24.62
C GLU A 69 -20.13 21.44 -24.18
N ASP A 70 -19.88 22.47 -23.35
CA ASP A 70 -18.57 22.76 -22.76
C ASP A 70 -18.02 21.60 -21.91
N CYS A 71 -18.90 20.80 -21.29
CA CYS A 71 -18.50 19.64 -20.50
C CYS A 71 -18.16 18.43 -21.38
N ARG A 72 -18.52 18.43 -22.67
CA ARG A 72 -18.26 17.32 -23.62
C ARG A 72 -18.73 15.96 -23.08
N ASN A 73 -19.86 15.92 -22.37
CA ASN A 73 -20.42 14.74 -21.70
C ASN A 73 -19.48 14.06 -20.69
N LEU A 74 -18.53 14.81 -20.13
CA LEU A 74 -17.65 14.32 -19.10
C LEU A 74 -18.27 14.56 -17.71
N PRO A 75 -18.22 13.57 -16.80
CA PRO A 75 -18.74 13.73 -15.45
C PRO A 75 -17.83 14.64 -14.61
N MET A 76 -18.36 15.26 -13.56
CA MET A 76 -17.62 16.17 -12.69
C MET A 76 -16.31 15.58 -12.17
N ILE A 77 -16.31 14.28 -11.85
CA ILE A 77 -15.13 13.55 -11.38
C ILE A 77 -13.94 13.62 -12.34
N SER A 78 -14.17 13.65 -13.66
CA SER A 78 -13.06 13.74 -14.63
C SER A 78 -12.47 15.14 -14.73
N PHE A 79 -13.15 16.16 -14.23
CA PHE A 79 -12.59 17.50 -14.08
C PHE A 79 -11.83 17.66 -12.77
N LEU A 80 -12.32 17.05 -11.68
CA LEU A 80 -11.67 17.09 -10.36
C LEU A 80 -10.30 16.40 -10.35
N ILE A 81 -10.08 15.39 -11.21
CA ILE A 81 -8.79 14.70 -11.34
C ILE A 81 -7.72 15.50 -12.12
N LEU A 82 -8.13 16.55 -12.87
CA LEU A 82 -7.22 17.27 -13.79
C LEU A 82 -5.99 17.88 -13.11
N PRO A 83 -6.06 18.47 -11.89
CA PRO A 83 -4.87 19.01 -11.25
C PRO A 83 -3.79 17.96 -10.97
N MET A 84 -4.18 16.77 -10.50
CA MET A 84 -3.26 15.65 -10.31
C MET A 84 -2.65 15.21 -11.66
N GLN A 85 -3.50 15.02 -12.69
CA GLN A 85 -3.01 14.65 -14.03
C GLN A 85 -2.08 15.71 -14.63
N ARG A 86 -2.32 16.99 -14.36
CA ARG A 86 -1.49 18.06 -14.90
C ARG A 86 -0.12 18.07 -14.24
N VAL A 87 -0.08 18.00 -12.91
CA VAL A 87 1.19 18.05 -12.17
C VAL A 87 2.05 16.82 -12.46
N THR A 88 1.46 15.63 -12.62
CA THR A 88 2.20 14.39 -12.95
C THR A 88 2.73 14.35 -14.38
N ARG A 89 2.19 15.13 -15.31
CA ARG A 89 2.70 15.25 -16.69
C ARG A 89 3.93 16.13 -16.80
N LEU A 90 4.10 17.11 -15.91
CA LEU A 90 5.21 18.07 -15.99
C LEU A 90 6.60 17.38 -15.91
N PRO A 91 6.86 16.41 -15.01
CA PRO A 91 8.13 15.69 -15.01
C PRO A 91 8.41 14.96 -16.32
N LEU A 92 7.39 14.35 -16.95
CA LEU A 92 7.55 13.62 -18.21
C LEU A 92 7.95 14.55 -19.36
N LEU A 93 7.34 15.73 -19.41
CA LEU A 93 7.67 16.77 -20.39
C LEU A 93 9.08 17.34 -20.13
N MET A 94 9.42 17.61 -18.87
CA MET A 94 10.75 18.11 -18.50
C MET A 94 11.86 17.08 -18.76
N ASP A 95 11.61 15.80 -18.50
CA ASP A 95 12.55 14.72 -18.80
C ASP A 95 12.82 14.65 -20.32
N THR A 96 11.78 14.78 -21.14
CA THR A 96 11.92 14.85 -22.60
C THR A 96 12.79 16.04 -23.04
N ILE A 97 12.60 17.23 -22.43
CA ILE A 97 13.43 18.41 -22.72
C ILE A 97 14.89 18.14 -22.31
N CYS A 98 15.12 17.55 -21.14
CA CYS A 98 16.47 17.25 -20.65
C CYS A 98 17.18 16.24 -21.55
N GLN A 99 16.48 15.20 -22.05
CA GLN A 99 17.04 14.24 -23.00
C GLN A 99 17.45 14.85 -24.35
N LYS A 100 16.78 15.93 -24.78
CA LYS A 100 17.06 16.64 -26.03
C LYS A 100 18.03 17.81 -25.87
N THR A 101 18.33 18.21 -24.64
CA THR A 101 19.25 19.30 -24.35
C THR A 101 20.69 18.78 -24.33
N PRO A 102 21.65 19.42 -25.03
CA PRO A 102 23.06 19.03 -25.00
C PRO A 102 23.63 19.04 -23.58
N LYS A 103 24.30 17.95 -23.17
CA LYS A 103 24.77 17.77 -21.77
C LYS A 103 25.79 18.82 -21.32
N ASP A 104 26.57 19.36 -22.26
CA ASP A 104 27.61 20.35 -21.99
C ASP A 104 27.07 21.80 -21.94
N SER A 105 25.77 21.97 -22.16
CA SER A 105 25.11 23.27 -22.14
C SER A 105 24.75 23.70 -20.71
N PRO A 106 24.89 25.00 -20.34
CA PRO A 106 24.37 25.51 -19.08
C PRO A 106 22.85 25.30 -18.94
N LYS A 107 22.12 25.22 -20.07
CA LYS A 107 20.67 24.94 -20.09
C LYS A 107 20.34 23.54 -19.56
N TYR A 108 21.25 22.58 -19.73
CA TYR A 108 21.06 21.22 -19.22
C TYR A 108 20.96 21.20 -17.69
N GLU A 109 21.76 22.01 -17.01
CA GLU A 109 21.71 22.14 -15.55
C GLU A 109 20.42 22.83 -15.07
N VAL A 110 19.91 23.83 -15.80
CA VAL A 110 18.60 24.43 -15.51
C VAL A 110 17.48 23.40 -15.70
N CYS A 111 17.52 22.63 -16.79
CA CYS A 111 16.54 21.57 -17.04
C CYS A 111 16.54 20.51 -15.92
N LYS A 112 17.71 20.05 -15.47
CA LYS A 112 17.81 19.10 -14.35
C LYS A 112 17.19 19.64 -13.07
N ARG A 113 17.46 20.91 -12.72
CA ARG A 113 16.87 21.51 -11.53
C ARG A 113 15.36 21.66 -11.64
N ALA A 114 14.86 22.11 -12.79
CA ALA A 114 13.44 22.17 -13.06
C ALA A 114 12.77 20.78 -12.95
N LEU A 115 13.37 19.74 -13.55
CA LEU A 115 12.88 18.36 -13.45
C LEU A 115 12.87 17.87 -12.00
N LYS A 116 13.93 18.16 -11.23
CA LYS A 116 14.03 17.81 -9.80
C LYS A 116 12.92 18.46 -8.98
N GLU A 117 12.71 19.76 -9.13
CA GLU A 117 11.68 20.49 -8.37
C GLU A 117 10.27 20.03 -8.72
N VAL A 118 9.98 19.80 -10.01
CA VAL A 118 8.65 19.31 -10.42
C VAL A 118 8.42 17.88 -9.92
N SER A 119 9.45 17.01 -9.97
CA SER A 119 9.36 15.66 -9.42
C SER A 119 9.11 15.67 -7.91
N LYS A 120 9.78 16.58 -7.19
CA LYS A 120 9.54 16.82 -5.75
C LYS A 120 8.11 17.28 -5.48
N LEU A 121 7.57 18.19 -6.28
CA LEU A 121 6.17 18.64 -6.16
C LEU A 121 5.18 17.48 -6.34
N VAL A 122 5.36 16.65 -7.37
CA VAL A 122 4.52 15.47 -7.60
C VAL A 122 4.60 14.51 -6.42
N ARG A 123 5.80 14.29 -5.87
CA ARG A 123 5.98 13.48 -4.66
C ARG A 123 5.20 14.03 -3.47
N LEU A 124 5.26 15.34 -3.22
CA LEU A 124 4.49 15.98 -2.14
C LEU A 124 2.98 15.83 -2.34
N CYS A 125 2.49 15.95 -3.58
CA CYS A 125 1.08 15.75 -3.91
C CYS A 125 0.65 14.30 -3.62
N ASN A 126 1.44 13.32 -4.07
CA ASN A 126 1.16 11.89 -3.87
C ASN A 126 1.23 11.48 -2.40
N GLU A 127 2.23 11.97 -1.66
CA GLU A 127 2.38 11.71 -0.23
C GLU A 127 1.23 12.32 0.57
N GLY A 128 0.85 13.57 0.26
CA GLY A 128 -0.30 14.23 0.86
C GLY A 128 -1.59 13.46 0.61
N ALA A 129 -1.86 13.06 -0.64
CA ALA A 129 -3.04 12.27 -1.01
C ALA A 129 -3.07 10.94 -0.25
N ARG A 130 -1.94 10.20 -0.23
CA ARG A 130 -1.80 8.93 0.48
C ARG A 130 -2.01 9.09 2.00
N LYS A 131 -1.48 10.16 2.59
CA LYS A 131 -1.63 10.46 4.02
C LYS A 131 -3.08 10.77 4.38
N MET A 132 -3.78 11.52 3.52
CA MET A 132 -5.20 11.81 3.70
C MET A 132 -6.04 10.53 3.61
N GLU A 133 -5.81 9.70 2.59
CA GLU A 133 -6.49 8.42 2.41
C GLU A 133 -6.32 7.51 3.63
N ARG A 134 -5.10 7.41 4.16
CA ARG A 134 -4.80 6.66 5.39
C ARG A 134 -5.58 7.21 6.59
N THR A 135 -5.57 8.52 6.79
CA THR A 135 -6.26 9.18 7.91
C THR A 135 -7.78 8.94 7.85
N GLU A 136 -8.36 9.07 6.66
CA GLU A 136 -9.77 8.77 6.40
C GLU A 136 -10.12 7.30 6.67
N MET A 137 -9.22 6.38 6.28
CA MET A 137 -9.38 4.97 6.61
C MET A 137 -9.36 4.73 8.13
N MET A 138 -8.51 5.45 8.88
CA MET A 138 -8.51 5.36 10.35
C MET A 138 -9.84 5.83 10.95
N TYR A 139 -10.43 6.93 10.45
CA TYR A 139 -11.76 7.37 10.88
C TYR A 139 -12.83 6.31 10.61
N THR A 140 -12.80 5.72 9.40
CA THR A 140 -13.76 4.69 8.99
C THR A 140 -13.66 3.45 9.88
N ILE A 141 -12.44 2.97 10.16
CA ILE A 141 -12.25 1.82 11.05
C ILE A 141 -12.65 2.19 12.48
N ASN A 142 -12.26 3.38 12.96
CA ASN A 142 -12.59 3.81 14.33
C ASN A 142 -14.10 3.83 14.58
N SER A 143 -14.92 4.21 13.59
CA SER A 143 -16.38 4.16 13.73
C SER A 143 -16.96 2.74 13.76
N GLN A 144 -16.21 1.74 13.31
CA GLN A 144 -16.61 0.32 13.32
C GLN A 144 -16.19 -0.41 14.61
N LEU A 145 -15.30 0.19 15.42
CA LEU A 145 -14.76 -0.43 16.64
C LEU A 145 -15.49 0.03 17.90
N GLU A 146 -15.95 -0.92 18.70
CA GLU A 146 -16.53 -0.71 20.02
C GLU A 146 -15.56 -1.21 21.11
N PHE A 147 -14.96 -0.28 21.86
CA PHE A 147 -14.01 -0.60 22.93
C PHE A 147 -14.76 -0.90 24.24
N LYS A 148 -14.75 -2.17 24.65
CA LYS A 148 -15.19 -2.58 26.01
C LYS A 148 -14.07 -2.48 27.05
N ILE A 149 -12.85 -2.32 26.56
CA ILE A 149 -11.62 -2.09 27.32
C ILE A 149 -11.22 -0.62 27.22
N LYS A 150 -10.06 -0.26 27.78
CA LYS A 150 -9.51 1.10 27.67
C LYS A 150 -9.48 1.55 26.19
N PRO A 151 -10.08 2.69 25.83
CA PRO A 151 -10.08 3.17 24.45
C PRO A 151 -8.65 3.41 23.93
N PHE A 152 -8.40 3.00 22.69
CA PHE A 152 -7.15 3.26 21.99
C PHE A 152 -7.35 4.41 20.98
N PRO A 153 -6.50 5.46 20.98
CA PRO A 153 -6.64 6.57 20.05
C PRO A 153 -6.22 6.16 18.63
N LEU A 154 -7.18 5.62 17.86
CA LEU A 154 -6.88 5.03 16.55
C LEU A 154 -6.53 6.06 15.47
N VAL A 155 -7.16 7.23 15.50
CA VAL A 155 -6.95 8.28 14.49
C VAL A 155 -5.60 8.94 14.71
N SER A 156 -4.64 8.65 13.83
CA SER A 156 -3.31 9.25 13.81
C SER A 156 -2.85 9.48 12.38
N SER A 157 -2.14 10.59 12.15
CA SER A 157 -1.60 10.94 10.83
C SER A 157 -0.41 10.08 10.38
N SER A 158 0.16 9.28 11.29
CA SER A 158 1.27 8.35 11.06
C SER A 158 0.83 6.88 11.07
N ARG A 159 -0.47 6.60 11.21
CA ARG A 159 -0.99 5.23 11.27
C ARG A 159 -1.61 4.82 9.95
N TRP A 160 -1.33 3.60 9.51
CA TRP A 160 -1.97 2.99 8.35
C TRP A 160 -2.25 1.51 8.62
N LEU A 161 -3.31 1.01 7.97
CA LEU A 161 -3.66 -0.40 8.04
C LEU A 161 -2.67 -1.19 7.17
N VAL A 162 -2.07 -2.23 7.75
CA VAL A 162 -1.15 -3.17 7.10
C VAL A 162 -1.90 -4.40 6.62
N LYS A 163 -2.76 -4.99 7.46
CA LYS A 163 -3.60 -6.13 7.09
C LYS A 163 -4.85 -6.17 7.98
N ARG A 164 -5.93 -6.75 7.47
CA ARG A 164 -7.12 -7.10 8.26
C ARG A 164 -7.71 -8.42 7.76
N GLY A 165 -8.43 -9.11 8.62
CA GLY A 165 -9.07 -10.36 8.26
C GLY A 165 -9.44 -11.23 9.44
N GLU A 166 -10.16 -12.30 9.15
CA GLU A 166 -10.64 -13.29 10.09
C GLU A 166 -9.67 -14.46 10.17
N LEU A 167 -9.41 -14.93 11.38
CA LEU A 167 -8.63 -16.12 11.66
C LEU A 167 -9.34 -16.96 12.72
N THR A 168 -9.15 -18.27 12.64
CA THR A 168 -9.65 -19.18 13.67
C THR A 168 -8.63 -19.28 14.81
N ALA A 169 -8.99 -18.79 15.99
CA ALA A 169 -8.23 -19.00 17.22
C ALA A 169 -8.63 -20.33 17.87
N TYR A 170 -7.62 -21.09 18.29
CA TYR A 170 -7.78 -22.36 19.00
C TYR A 170 -7.49 -22.13 20.48
N VAL A 171 -8.53 -22.19 21.31
CA VAL A 171 -8.44 -21.97 22.76
C VAL A 171 -8.53 -23.31 23.48
N GLU A 172 -7.58 -23.59 24.37
CA GLU A 172 -7.65 -24.74 25.27
C GLU A 172 -8.53 -24.39 26.49
N ASP A 173 -9.75 -24.91 26.52
CA ASP A 173 -10.59 -24.82 27.72
C ASP A 173 -10.28 -26.02 28.62
N THR A 174 -9.74 -25.74 29.81
CA THR A 174 -9.53 -26.76 30.85
C THR A 174 -10.76 -26.81 31.74
N VAL A 175 -11.75 -27.62 31.36
CA VAL A 175 -12.91 -27.90 32.22
C VAL A 175 -12.79 -29.33 32.76
N LEU A 176 -12.72 -29.45 34.10
CA LEU A 176 -12.86 -30.68 34.89
C LEU A 176 -12.41 -31.96 34.16
N PHE A 177 -11.09 -32.18 34.14
CA PHE A 177 -10.42 -33.42 33.69
C PHE A 177 -10.56 -33.79 32.19
N SER A 178 -11.12 -32.92 31.34
CA SER A 178 -11.11 -33.09 29.88
C SER A 178 -10.57 -31.83 29.21
N LYS A 179 -9.46 -31.94 28.47
CA LYS A 179 -8.97 -30.86 27.60
C LYS A 179 -9.90 -30.77 26.39
N ARG A 180 -10.75 -29.74 26.34
CA ARG A 180 -11.62 -29.49 25.18
C ARG A 180 -11.12 -28.24 24.45
N THR A 181 -10.85 -28.39 23.17
CA THR A 181 -10.44 -27.27 22.34
C THR A 181 -11.68 -26.59 21.76
N SER A 182 -11.80 -25.29 21.99
CA SER A 182 -12.82 -24.44 21.38
C SER A 182 -12.22 -23.70 20.18
N LYS A 183 -12.98 -23.62 19.09
CA LYS A 183 -12.64 -22.81 17.91
C LYS A 183 -13.43 -21.51 18.00
N GLN A 184 -12.72 -20.39 17.98
CA GLN A 184 -13.32 -19.06 17.98
C GLN A 184 -12.85 -18.27 16.76
N GLN A 185 -13.80 -17.68 16.04
CA GLN A 185 -13.46 -16.70 15.01
C GLN A 185 -13.05 -15.38 15.65
N VAL A 186 -11.89 -14.87 15.21
CA VAL A 186 -11.29 -13.62 15.68
C VAL A 186 -10.94 -12.77 14.47
N TYR A 187 -11.30 -11.49 14.51
CA TYR A 187 -11.02 -10.56 13.43
C TYR A 187 -9.93 -9.59 13.87
N PHE A 188 -8.89 -9.47 13.07
CA PHE A 188 -7.71 -8.67 13.37
C PHE A 188 -7.66 -7.41 12.50
N PHE A 189 -7.27 -6.30 13.11
CA PHE A 189 -6.84 -5.09 12.41
C PHE A 189 -5.39 -4.83 12.77
N LEU A 190 -4.48 -5.11 11.84
CA LEU A 190 -3.06 -4.87 12.00
C LEU A 190 -2.68 -3.55 11.36
N PHE A 191 -2.19 -2.62 12.17
CA PHE A 191 -1.61 -1.35 11.75
C PHE A 191 -0.09 -1.43 11.82
N ASN A 192 0.58 -0.40 11.31
CA ASN A 192 2.04 -0.31 11.35
C ASN A 192 2.63 -0.26 12.76
N ASP A 193 1.86 0.19 13.76
CA ASP A 193 2.31 0.40 15.13
C ASP A 193 1.49 -0.36 16.20
N VAL A 194 0.35 -0.94 15.84
CA VAL A 194 -0.55 -1.63 16.78
C VAL A 194 -1.33 -2.76 16.09
N LEU A 195 -1.58 -3.84 16.81
CA LEU A 195 -2.55 -4.87 16.45
C LEU A 195 -3.78 -4.74 17.34
N ILE A 196 -4.96 -4.70 16.73
CA ILE A 196 -6.25 -4.72 17.43
C ILE A 196 -6.93 -6.06 17.18
N ILE A 197 -7.32 -6.73 18.27
CA ILE A 197 -7.94 -8.05 18.29
C ILE A 197 -9.42 -7.88 18.63
N THR A 198 -10.29 -8.36 17.73
CA THR A 198 -11.73 -8.10 17.83
C THR A 198 -12.59 -9.34 17.65
N LYS A 199 -13.84 -9.26 18.11
CA LYS A 199 -14.90 -10.20 17.77
C LYS A 199 -15.96 -9.48 16.93
N LYS A 200 -16.26 -10.04 15.75
CA LYS A 200 -17.29 -9.52 14.85
C LYS A 200 -18.66 -9.52 15.55
N LYS A 201 -19.34 -8.37 15.55
CA LYS A 201 -20.71 -8.17 16.10
C LYS A 201 -21.74 -8.13 14.96
N SER A 202 -21.40 -7.45 13.86
CA SER A 202 -22.14 -7.42 12.60
C SER A 202 -21.15 -7.23 11.44
N GLU A 203 -21.63 -7.10 10.20
CA GLU A 203 -20.78 -6.88 9.02
C GLU A 203 -19.84 -5.66 9.15
N GLU A 204 -20.29 -4.60 9.82
CA GLU A 204 -19.52 -3.35 9.97
C GLU A 204 -19.28 -2.96 11.44
N SER A 205 -19.42 -3.89 12.38
CA SER A 205 -19.22 -3.59 13.81
C SER A 205 -18.43 -4.69 14.50
N TYR A 206 -17.42 -4.28 15.27
CA TYR A 206 -16.47 -5.16 15.92
C TYR A 206 -16.30 -4.75 17.39
N ASN A 207 -16.41 -5.72 18.30
CA ASN A 207 -16.05 -5.52 19.71
C ASN A 207 -14.55 -5.71 19.86
N VAL A 208 -13.86 -4.70 20.37
CA VAL A 208 -12.43 -4.81 20.70
C VAL A 208 -12.27 -5.56 22.02
N ASN A 209 -11.57 -6.70 21.94
CA ASN A 209 -11.29 -7.55 23.10
C ASN A 209 -9.89 -7.29 23.65
N ASP A 210 -8.94 -7.00 22.76
CA ASP A 210 -7.55 -6.78 23.13
C ASP A 210 -6.84 -5.90 22.07
N TYR A 211 -5.71 -5.30 22.45
CA TYR A 211 -4.77 -4.68 21.53
C TYR A 211 -3.34 -4.73 22.10
N SER A 212 -2.35 -4.68 21.22
CA SER A 212 -0.94 -4.63 21.61
C SER A 212 -0.12 -3.85 20.58
N LEU A 213 0.94 -3.19 21.04
CA LEU A 213 1.86 -2.47 20.15
C LEU A 213 2.62 -3.45 19.27
N ARG A 214 3.02 -2.99 18.08
CA ARG A 214 3.64 -3.84 17.06
C ARG A 214 4.87 -4.56 17.61
N ASP A 215 5.74 -3.85 18.33
CA ASP A 215 7.00 -4.33 18.90
C ASP A 215 6.84 -5.37 20.02
N GLN A 216 5.62 -5.55 20.54
CA GLN A 216 5.27 -6.56 21.53
C GLN A 216 4.74 -7.86 20.91
N LEU A 217 4.82 -8.02 19.59
CA LEU A 217 4.31 -9.18 18.87
C LEU A 217 5.46 -10.09 18.42
N LEU A 218 5.34 -11.38 18.75
CA LEU A 218 6.17 -12.45 18.23
C LEU A 218 5.31 -13.42 17.44
N VAL A 219 5.76 -13.78 16.24
CA VAL A 219 5.09 -14.75 15.38
C VAL A 219 6.02 -15.93 15.13
N GLU A 220 5.49 -17.13 15.27
CA GLU A 220 6.22 -18.38 15.04
C GLU A 220 5.47 -19.22 14.01
N SER A 221 6.18 -19.64 12.97
CA SER A 221 5.66 -20.56 11.96
C SER A 221 5.61 -21.97 12.54
N CYS A 222 4.44 -22.61 12.54
CA CYS A 222 4.36 -24.04 12.78
C CYS A 222 4.78 -24.77 11.52
N ASP A 223 6.02 -25.28 11.45
CA ASP A 223 6.46 -26.10 10.31
C ASP A 223 6.05 -27.55 10.51
N SER A 224 5.48 -28.16 9.47
CA SER A 224 4.98 -29.53 9.48
C SER A 224 6.08 -30.60 9.55
N GLU A 225 7.36 -30.22 9.43
CA GLU A 225 8.48 -31.18 9.36
C GLU A 225 9.21 -31.44 10.69
N GLU A 226 8.95 -30.64 11.74
CA GLU A 226 9.46 -30.93 13.09
C GLU A 226 8.62 -32.02 13.83
N LEU A 227 7.78 -32.76 13.10
CA LEU A 227 6.98 -33.85 13.67
C LEU A 227 7.79 -35.13 13.97
N ASN A 228 9.01 -35.27 13.44
CA ASN A 228 9.73 -36.57 13.44
C ASN A 228 11.06 -36.63 14.21
N SER A 229 11.51 -35.57 14.90
CA SER A 229 12.86 -35.56 15.50
C SER A 229 12.98 -35.12 16.97
N SER A 230 11.89 -34.91 17.72
CA SER A 230 12.01 -34.64 19.17
C SER A 230 10.77 -35.05 19.98
N PRO A 231 10.87 -36.06 20.88
CA PRO A 231 9.75 -36.53 21.70
C PRO A 231 9.57 -35.68 22.96
N GLY A 232 9.45 -34.34 22.85
CA GLY A 232 9.49 -33.52 24.07
C GLY A 232 8.91 -32.11 24.10
N LYS A 233 8.53 -31.45 22.99
CA LYS A 233 8.10 -30.04 23.10
C LYS A 233 6.78 -29.61 22.43
N ASN A 234 6.24 -30.30 21.42
CA ASN A 234 5.10 -29.75 20.67
C ASN A 234 3.87 -30.70 20.61
N SER A 235 3.44 -31.25 21.76
CA SER A 235 2.26 -32.14 21.82
C SER A 235 0.94 -31.47 21.47
N SER A 236 0.84 -30.14 21.59
CA SER A 236 -0.34 -29.35 21.27
C SER A 236 -0.58 -29.33 19.76
N THR A 237 0.41 -28.99 18.94
CA THR A 237 0.30 -28.89 17.46
C THR A 237 -0.09 -30.22 16.79
N MET A 238 0.38 -31.35 17.33
CA MET A 238 0.05 -32.71 16.88
C MET A 238 -1.43 -33.09 17.06
N LEU A 239 -2.11 -32.56 18.09
CA LEU A 239 -3.52 -32.85 18.36
C LEU A 239 -4.45 -32.08 17.42
N TYR A 240 -4.01 -30.92 16.92
CA TYR A 240 -4.83 -30.01 16.11
C TYR A 240 -4.91 -30.38 14.62
N SER A 241 -3.90 -31.07 14.08
CA SER A 241 -3.88 -31.51 12.66
C SER A 241 -4.86 -32.66 12.35
N ARG A 242 -5.27 -33.45 13.38
CA ARG A 242 -6.11 -34.65 13.18
C ARG A 242 -7.60 -34.35 12.98
N GLN A 243 -8.03 -33.08 12.99
CA GLN A 243 -9.44 -32.69 12.83
C GLN A 243 -9.70 -32.00 11.48
N ASN A 244 -9.92 -32.83 10.44
CA ASN A 244 -10.67 -32.65 9.19
C ASN A 244 -10.92 -31.28 8.50
N SER A 245 -10.10 -30.26 8.72
CA SER A 245 -9.93 -29.14 7.79
C SER A 245 -8.49 -28.68 7.89
N ALA A 246 -7.79 -28.61 6.75
CA ALA A 246 -6.39 -28.19 6.69
C ALA A 246 -6.26 -26.72 7.08
N SER A 247 -6.23 -26.43 8.39
CA SER A 247 -5.97 -25.10 8.90
C SER A 247 -4.47 -24.84 8.81
N HIS A 248 -4.10 -23.75 8.14
CA HIS A 248 -2.71 -23.35 8.01
C HIS A 248 -2.31 -22.61 9.29
N LEU A 249 -1.78 -23.36 10.26
CA LEU A 249 -1.54 -22.90 11.63
C LEU A 249 -0.26 -22.06 11.80
N PHE A 250 -0.32 -21.09 12.70
CA PHE A 250 0.82 -20.34 13.22
C PHE A 250 0.53 -19.82 14.63
N THR A 251 1.57 -19.52 15.41
CA THR A 251 1.43 -19.00 16.78
C THR A 251 1.71 -17.50 16.79
N LEU A 252 0.82 -16.76 17.45
CA LEU A 252 1.02 -15.35 17.78
C LEU A 252 1.16 -15.20 19.29
N THR A 253 2.30 -14.69 19.73
CA THR A 253 2.56 -14.36 21.13
C THR A 253 2.56 -12.85 21.29
N VAL A 254 1.61 -12.36 22.07
CA VAL A 254 1.54 -10.99 22.55
C VAL A 254 2.31 -10.93 23.87
N LEU A 255 3.47 -10.27 23.86
CA LEU A 255 4.34 -10.15 25.03
C LEU A 255 3.73 -9.26 26.12
N SER A 256 3.06 -8.19 25.70
CA SER A 256 2.37 -7.26 26.58
C SER A 256 1.17 -6.68 25.85
N ASN A 257 -0.02 -6.98 26.35
CA ASN A 257 -1.27 -6.46 25.81
C ASN A 257 -1.71 -5.16 26.51
N HIS A 258 -2.93 -4.68 26.25
CA HIS A 258 -3.45 -3.46 26.88
C HIS A 258 -3.51 -3.51 28.42
N ALA A 259 -3.54 -4.71 29.02
CA ALA A 259 -3.54 -4.97 30.45
C ALA A 259 -2.13 -5.35 30.99
N ASN A 260 -1.10 -5.30 30.15
CA ASN A 260 0.27 -5.78 30.43
C ASN A 260 0.35 -7.29 30.70
N GLU A 261 -0.54 -8.06 30.10
CA GLU A 261 -0.57 -9.51 30.18
C GLU A 261 0.09 -10.13 28.95
N LYS A 262 0.78 -11.25 29.15
CA LYS A 262 1.28 -12.08 28.07
C LYS A 262 0.18 -13.02 27.60
N VAL A 263 -0.13 -13.01 26.31
CA VAL A 263 -1.16 -13.85 25.70
C VAL A 263 -0.56 -14.61 24.53
N GLU A 264 -0.79 -15.91 24.47
CA GLU A 264 -0.39 -16.77 23.35
C GLU A 264 -1.64 -17.29 22.63
N MET A 265 -1.65 -17.19 21.31
CA MET A 265 -2.77 -17.59 20.46
C MET A 265 -2.29 -18.52 19.36
N LEU A 266 -2.87 -19.72 19.30
CA LEU A 266 -2.76 -20.58 18.13
C LEU A 266 -3.81 -20.16 17.11
N LEU A 267 -3.36 -19.73 15.93
CA LEU A 267 -4.21 -19.18 14.87
C LEU A 267 -4.16 -20.09 13.65
N GLY A 268 -5.31 -20.26 12.99
CA GLY A 268 -5.43 -20.97 11.72
C GLY A 268 -5.98 -20.08 10.62
N ALA A 269 -5.29 -20.05 9.49
CA ALA A 269 -5.76 -19.45 8.25
C ALA A 269 -6.43 -20.48 7.33
N GLU A 270 -7.33 -20.02 6.47
CA GLU A 270 -8.06 -20.86 5.50
C GLU A 270 -7.18 -21.36 4.34
N THR A 271 -6.20 -20.55 3.93
CA THR A 271 -5.28 -20.87 2.84
C THR A 271 -3.81 -20.68 3.26
N GLN A 272 -2.91 -21.31 2.52
CA GLN A 272 -1.48 -21.20 2.77
C GLN A 272 -0.98 -19.78 2.50
N SER A 273 -1.52 -19.12 1.47
CA SER A 273 -1.28 -17.71 1.17
C SER A 273 -1.74 -16.80 2.29
N GLU A 274 -2.93 -17.01 2.88
CA GLU A 274 -3.37 -16.20 4.01
C GLU A 274 -2.47 -16.38 5.23
N ARG A 275 -2.04 -17.62 5.55
CA ARG A 275 -1.03 -17.86 6.60
C ARG A 275 0.26 -17.11 6.31
N ALA A 276 0.81 -17.26 5.11
CA ALA A 276 2.07 -16.61 4.74
C ALA A 276 1.97 -15.08 4.81
N ARG A 277 0.87 -14.50 4.30
CA ARG A 277 0.55 -13.08 4.37
C ARG A 277 0.45 -12.58 5.80
N TRP A 278 -0.23 -13.31 6.69
CA TRP A 278 -0.30 -12.96 8.11
C TRP A 278 1.05 -13.07 8.80
N ILE A 279 1.83 -14.12 8.57
CA ILE A 279 3.17 -14.26 9.15
C ILE A 279 4.10 -13.15 8.66
N THR A 280 4.11 -12.83 7.37
CA THR A 280 4.91 -11.73 6.81
C THR A 280 4.46 -10.38 7.37
N ALA A 281 3.14 -10.15 7.45
CA ALA A 281 2.59 -8.90 7.96
C ALA A 281 2.84 -8.73 9.47
N LEU A 282 2.74 -9.81 10.26
CA LEU A 282 2.93 -9.85 11.71
C LEU A 282 4.40 -9.97 12.13
N GLY A 283 5.24 -10.56 11.29
CA GLY A 283 6.66 -10.66 11.51
C GLY A 283 7.31 -9.29 11.55
N HIS A 284 8.24 -9.10 12.49
CA HIS A 284 9.23 -8.06 12.33
C HIS A 284 10.26 -8.55 11.32
N SER A 285 10.83 -7.64 10.52
CA SER A 285 12.08 -7.88 9.80
C SER A 285 13.17 -8.20 10.82
N SER A 286 13.23 -9.45 11.25
CA SER A 286 14.07 -9.93 12.34
C SER A 286 15.50 -10.07 11.85
N GLY A 287 16.21 -8.95 11.67
CA GLY A 287 17.66 -8.90 11.50
C GLY A 287 18.27 -9.67 10.32
N LYS A 288 17.47 -10.39 9.53
CA LYS A 288 17.92 -11.04 8.30
C LYS A 288 18.26 -9.92 7.33
N GLN A 289 19.52 -9.90 6.89
CA GLN A 289 19.92 -9.00 5.82
C GLN A 289 18.93 -9.19 4.66
N PRO A 290 18.38 -8.10 4.10
CA PRO A 290 17.49 -8.22 2.96
C PRO A 290 18.23 -9.00 1.87
N PRO A 291 17.57 -9.98 1.23
CA PRO A 291 18.22 -10.75 0.19
C PRO A 291 18.76 -9.81 -0.89
N ASP A 292 19.90 -10.17 -1.48
CA ASP A 292 20.48 -9.38 -2.55
C ASP A 292 19.47 -9.25 -3.69
N ARG A 293 19.01 -8.03 -3.95
CA ARG A 293 18.01 -7.71 -4.97
C ARG A 293 18.43 -8.19 -6.35
N THR A 294 19.74 -8.27 -6.62
CA THR A 294 20.27 -8.75 -7.91
C THR A 294 20.11 -10.25 -8.11
N SER A 295 19.97 -11.01 -7.02
CA SER A 295 19.79 -12.46 -7.03
C SER A 295 18.31 -12.91 -7.07
N LEU A 296 17.37 -11.98 -6.86
CA LEU A 296 15.95 -12.29 -6.83
C LEU A 296 15.40 -12.57 -8.23
N THR A 297 14.51 -13.55 -8.32
CA THR A 297 13.80 -13.83 -9.57
C THR A 297 12.98 -12.62 -10.00
N GLN A 298 13.11 -12.24 -11.27
CA GLN A 298 12.32 -11.17 -11.87
C GLN A 298 11.15 -11.74 -12.65
N VAL A 299 9.98 -11.13 -12.47
CA VAL A 299 8.80 -11.43 -13.27
C VAL A 299 8.30 -10.18 -13.97
N GLU A 300 7.77 -10.35 -15.18
CA GLU A 300 7.03 -9.34 -15.91
C GLU A 300 5.53 -9.60 -15.75
N ILE A 301 4.77 -8.55 -15.47
CA ILE A 301 3.32 -8.64 -15.33
C ILE A 301 2.65 -8.68 -16.70
N ILE A 302 1.91 -9.75 -16.95
CA ILE A 302 1.18 -10.00 -18.20
C ILE A 302 -0.31 -9.68 -18.10
N ARG A 303 -0.83 -9.53 -16.87
CA ARG A 303 -2.23 -9.19 -16.59
C ARG A 303 -2.29 -8.18 -15.45
N SER A 304 -3.01 -7.07 -15.64
CA SER A 304 -3.21 -6.10 -14.57
C SER A 304 -3.95 -6.73 -13.39
N PHE A 305 -3.57 -6.32 -12.18
CA PHE A 305 -4.16 -6.76 -10.92
C PHE A 305 -4.41 -5.55 -10.03
N THR A 306 -5.60 -5.47 -9.43
CA THR A 306 -5.95 -4.39 -8.50
C THR A 306 -6.05 -4.98 -7.10
N ALA A 307 -5.24 -4.42 -6.20
CA ALA A 307 -5.22 -4.80 -4.79
C ALA A 307 -6.61 -4.62 -4.16
N LYS A 308 -7.04 -5.66 -3.44
CA LYS A 308 -8.29 -5.67 -2.65
C LYS A 308 -8.02 -5.50 -1.17
N GLN A 309 -6.81 -5.82 -0.72
CA GLN A 309 -6.34 -5.67 0.66
C GLN A 309 -5.10 -4.77 0.74
N PRO A 310 -4.82 -4.15 1.90
CA PRO A 310 -3.68 -3.23 2.03
C PRO A 310 -2.30 -3.88 1.87
N ASP A 311 -2.19 -5.19 2.09
CA ASP A 311 -0.97 -5.99 1.89
C ASP A 311 -0.78 -6.46 0.44
N GLU A 312 -1.76 -6.19 -0.45
CA GLU A 312 -1.68 -6.57 -1.87
C GLU A 312 -1.05 -5.48 -2.72
N LEU A 313 -0.30 -5.90 -3.75
CA LEU A 313 0.38 -5.01 -4.67
C LEU A 313 -0.43 -4.85 -5.95
N SER A 314 -0.97 -3.66 -6.21
CA SER A 314 -1.62 -3.36 -7.50
C SER A 314 -0.57 -3.36 -8.61
N LEU A 315 -0.85 -3.99 -9.74
CA LEU A 315 0.12 -4.20 -10.82
C LEU A 315 -0.50 -3.90 -12.18
N GLN A 316 0.30 -3.34 -13.08
CA GLN A 316 -0.08 -3.08 -14.47
C GLN A 316 0.74 -3.95 -15.42
N VAL A 317 0.21 -4.21 -16.62
CA VAL A 317 0.95 -4.92 -17.67
C VAL A 317 2.30 -4.25 -17.92
N ALA A 318 3.34 -5.07 -18.11
CA ALA A 318 4.74 -4.69 -18.26
C ALA A 318 5.44 -4.15 -16.99
N ASP A 319 4.79 -4.17 -15.83
CA ASP A 319 5.50 -3.98 -14.56
C ASP A 319 6.52 -5.11 -14.35
N VAL A 320 7.68 -4.76 -13.78
CA VAL A 320 8.71 -5.72 -13.37
C VAL A 320 8.71 -5.83 -11.84
N VAL A 321 8.69 -7.06 -11.33
CA VAL A 321 8.61 -7.34 -9.89
C VAL A 321 9.71 -8.33 -9.49
N LEU A 322 10.41 -8.02 -8.40
CA LEU A 322 11.37 -8.91 -7.74
C LEU A 322 10.61 -9.83 -6.78
N ILE A 323 10.75 -11.15 -6.91
CA ILE A 323 10.04 -12.12 -6.08
C ILE A 323 10.81 -12.43 -4.81
N TYR A 324 10.19 -12.22 -3.65
CA TYR A 324 10.74 -12.57 -2.33
C TYR A 324 10.25 -13.92 -1.85
N GLN A 325 8.97 -14.22 -2.08
CA GLN A 325 8.35 -15.46 -1.61
C GLN A 325 7.37 -16.01 -2.64
N ARG A 326 7.34 -17.34 -2.74
CA ARG A 326 6.37 -18.11 -3.53
C ARG A 326 5.57 -19.01 -2.60
N VAL A 327 4.25 -18.97 -2.71
CA VAL A 327 3.36 -19.85 -1.96
C VAL A 327 2.71 -20.83 -2.93
N SER A 328 2.60 -22.10 -2.53
CA SER A 328 2.15 -23.20 -3.39
C SER A 328 0.71 -23.06 -3.88
N ASP A 329 -0.12 -22.27 -3.22
CA ASP A 329 -1.49 -21.97 -3.66
C ASP A 329 -1.57 -20.79 -4.65
N GLY A 330 -0.44 -20.43 -5.27
CA GLY A 330 -0.41 -19.52 -6.42
C GLY A 330 -0.27 -18.03 -6.08
N TRP A 331 0.23 -17.69 -4.89
CA TRP A 331 0.51 -16.30 -4.50
C TRP A 331 2.01 -16.02 -4.43
N TYR A 332 2.38 -14.80 -4.85
CA TYR A 332 3.73 -14.26 -4.76
C TYR A 332 3.76 -13.05 -3.83
N GLU A 333 4.84 -12.95 -3.05
CA GLU A 333 5.28 -11.70 -2.45
C GLU A 333 6.39 -11.11 -3.31
N GLY A 334 6.26 -9.84 -3.68
CA GLY A 334 7.29 -9.19 -4.48
C GLY A 334 7.39 -7.69 -4.28
N GLU A 335 8.46 -7.13 -4.84
CA GLU A 335 8.77 -5.69 -4.85
C GLU A 335 8.75 -5.15 -6.28
N ARG A 336 7.91 -4.15 -6.55
CA ARG A 336 7.80 -3.53 -7.87
C ARG A 336 9.00 -2.63 -8.12
N LEU A 337 9.69 -2.86 -9.25
CA LEU A 337 10.97 -2.23 -9.55
C LEU A 337 10.91 -0.70 -9.71
N ARG A 338 9.76 -0.16 -10.14
CA ARG A 338 9.63 1.26 -10.51
C ARG A 338 9.61 2.22 -9.32
N ASP A 339 9.14 1.75 -8.17
CA ASP A 339 8.85 2.56 -6.97
C ASP A 339 9.16 1.83 -5.65
N GLY A 340 9.69 0.61 -5.71
CA GLY A 340 10.08 -0.17 -4.54
C GLY A 340 8.90 -0.66 -3.69
N GLU A 341 7.66 -0.51 -4.15
CA GLU A 341 6.50 -0.95 -3.37
C GLU A 341 6.44 -2.47 -3.28
N ARG A 342 6.27 -2.97 -2.06
CA ARG A 342 6.14 -4.41 -1.76
C ARG A 342 4.71 -4.81 -1.49
N GLY A 343 4.37 -6.03 -1.86
CA GLY A 343 3.10 -6.65 -1.48
C GLY A 343 2.85 -7.95 -2.20
N TRP A 344 1.64 -8.46 -1.99
CA TRP A 344 1.20 -9.76 -2.45
C TRP A 344 0.36 -9.69 -3.73
N PHE A 345 0.52 -10.66 -4.62
CA PHE A 345 -0.26 -10.75 -5.85
C PHE A 345 -0.36 -12.20 -6.39
N PRO A 346 -1.37 -12.52 -7.21
CA PRO A 346 -1.50 -13.84 -7.82
C PRO A 346 -0.41 -14.13 -8.86
N MET A 347 0.16 -15.34 -8.82
CA MET A 347 1.16 -15.85 -9.75
C MET A 347 0.70 -15.77 -11.21
N GLU A 348 -0.59 -16.02 -11.47
CA GLU A 348 -1.17 -16.02 -12.82
C GLU A 348 -1.04 -14.69 -13.56
N CYS A 349 -0.84 -13.59 -12.83
CA CYS A 349 -0.67 -12.27 -13.42
C CYS A 349 0.75 -12.05 -13.96
N ALA A 350 1.69 -12.97 -13.71
CA ALA A 350 3.11 -12.78 -13.94
C ALA A 350 3.73 -13.89 -14.80
N LYS A 351 4.77 -13.51 -15.53
CA LYS A 351 5.63 -14.42 -16.29
C LYS A 351 7.08 -14.20 -15.91
N GLU A 352 7.80 -15.28 -15.63
CA GLU A 352 9.22 -15.20 -15.26
C GLU A 352 10.09 -14.67 -16.42
N ILE A 353 10.98 -13.73 -16.11
CA ILE A 353 11.96 -13.19 -17.06
C ILE A 353 13.20 -14.08 -17.00
N THR A 354 13.47 -14.80 -18.09
CA THR A 354 14.62 -15.73 -18.18
C THR A 354 15.80 -15.17 -18.97
N CYS A 355 15.60 -14.07 -19.71
CA CYS A 355 16.65 -13.46 -20.52
C CYS A 355 17.61 -12.62 -19.66
N GLN A 356 18.86 -13.06 -19.54
CA GLN A 356 19.88 -12.37 -18.71
C GLN A 356 20.11 -10.92 -19.13
N ALA A 357 20.16 -10.62 -20.44
CA ALA A 357 20.32 -9.25 -20.91
C ALA A 357 19.15 -8.33 -20.51
N THR A 358 17.94 -8.88 -20.33
CA THR A 358 16.79 -8.13 -19.82
C THR A 358 16.89 -7.93 -18.31
N ILE A 359 17.28 -8.97 -17.58
CA ILE A 359 17.53 -8.93 -16.13
C ILE A 359 18.57 -7.84 -15.80
N ASP A 360 19.69 -7.82 -16.50
CA ASP A 360 20.79 -6.86 -16.26
C ASP A 360 20.34 -5.42 -16.54
N LYS A 361 19.62 -5.19 -17.65
CA LYS A 361 19.04 -3.87 -17.97
C LYS A 361 18.05 -3.39 -16.92
N ASN A 362 17.25 -4.30 -16.35
CA ASN A 362 16.33 -3.97 -15.27
C ASN A 362 17.09 -3.60 -13.99
N VAL A 363 18.15 -4.33 -13.65
CA VAL A 363 19.02 -3.99 -12.50
C VAL A 363 19.67 -2.62 -12.67
N GLU A 364 20.19 -2.31 -13.86
CA GLU A 364 20.72 -0.97 -14.16
C GLU A 364 19.66 0.13 -14.02
N ARG A 365 18.45 -0.13 -14.53
CA ARG A 365 17.31 0.79 -14.41
C ARG A 365 16.91 1.01 -12.96
N MET A 366 16.90 -0.05 -12.15
CA MET A 366 16.64 0.00 -10.71
C MET A 366 17.68 0.88 -10.01
N GLY A 367 18.98 0.71 -10.32
CA GLY A 367 20.05 1.55 -9.78
C GLY A 367 19.87 3.04 -10.10
N ARG A 368 19.40 3.37 -11.31
CA ARG A 368 19.10 4.76 -11.69
C ARG A 368 17.88 5.33 -10.94
N LEU A 369 16.81 4.55 -10.80
CA LEU A 369 15.57 4.99 -10.16
C LEU A 369 15.73 5.13 -8.63
N LEU A 370 16.36 4.15 -7.97
CA LEU A 370 16.65 4.22 -6.54
C LEU A 370 17.76 5.22 -6.21
N GLY A 371 18.76 5.38 -7.10
CA GLY A 371 19.80 6.40 -6.95
C GLY A 371 19.27 7.83 -7.01
N LEU A 372 18.09 8.05 -7.61
CA LEU A 372 17.36 9.31 -7.55
C LEU A 372 16.62 9.50 -6.21
N GLU A 373 16.30 8.41 -5.48
CA GLU A 373 15.74 8.45 -4.13
C GLU A 373 16.81 8.68 -3.05
N THR A 374 18.03 8.17 -3.25
CA THR A 374 19.12 8.27 -2.26
C THR A 374 20.02 9.50 -2.43
N ASN A 375 19.98 10.18 -3.58
CA ASN A 375 20.68 11.45 -3.78
C ASN A 375 19.82 12.64 -3.30
N VAL A 376 19.56 12.66 -2.00
CA VAL A 376 19.08 13.84 -1.24
C VAL A 376 20.02 14.08 -0.09
#